data_AF-A0A7J4IPA3-F1
#
_entry.id   AF-A0A7J4IPA3-F1
#
_cell.length_a   1.000
_cell.length_b   1.000
_cell.length_c   1.000
_cell.angle_alpha   90.00
_cell.angle_beta   90.00
_cell.angle_gamma   90.00
#
_symmetry.space_group_name_H-M   'P 1'
#
loop_
_entity.id
_entity.type
_entity.pdbx_description
1 polymer ?
#
loop_
_entity_poly.entity_id
_entity_poly.type
_entity_poly.pdbx_seq_one_letter_code
_entity_poly.pdbx_strand_id
1 'polypeptide(L)'
;MSKKIALLGEKDNFFLALKDRLERAGAIFTHDSTDADITVGLGQYATNDLVDVAIIAENDDPRSGNLDQIKNAGLIIRIHDLMIPEGSQGWGPIDVEDWVEWIRVESLDLTPEIKPKHWVHIRDTTDAVSLLVMADTDAFAQGVIDLCGRRAWTPDAVISEINLLWHRFTNAITNSHTVESLSGIPSPAAIQYEGKRLRPDLKPLHEAMQNAGREEGWRPLTPMRVALMEFLAYAKFQSEPES
;
A
#
# COMPACT_ATOMS: atom_id res chain seq x y z
N MET A 1 -10.09 24.67 -2.51
CA MET A 1 -11.12 24.89 -1.46
C MET A 1 -10.96 23.81 -0.41
N SER A 2 -11.34 24.05 0.85
CA SER A 2 -11.34 22.99 1.87
C SER A 2 -12.60 22.13 1.71
N LYS A 3 -12.44 20.80 1.68
CA LYS A 3 -13.53 19.83 1.58
C LYS A 3 -13.78 19.20 2.95
N LYS A 4 -15.02 19.18 3.43
CA LYS A 4 -15.40 18.50 4.68
C LYS A 4 -15.54 17.00 4.44
N ILE A 5 -14.82 16.19 5.21
CA ILE A 5 -14.78 14.73 5.04
C ILE A 5 -15.24 14.04 6.31
N ALA A 6 -16.18 13.10 6.19
CA ALA A 6 -16.44 12.09 7.21
C ALA A 6 -15.65 10.83 6.87
N LEU A 7 -14.60 10.53 7.63
CA LEU A 7 -13.77 9.34 7.43
C LEU A 7 -14.17 8.24 8.43
N LEU A 8 -14.72 7.15 7.93
CA LEU A 8 -15.21 6.01 8.70
C LEU A 8 -14.24 4.84 8.55
N GLY A 9 -13.73 4.29 9.66
CA GLY A 9 -12.78 3.19 9.62
C GLY A 9 -12.25 2.82 11.01
N GLU A 10 -11.58 1.68 11.10
CA GLU A 10 -10.77 1.34 12.26
C GLU A 10 -9.53 2.26 12.31
N LYS A 11 -9.08 2.65 13.50
CA LYS A 11 -7.91 3.55 13.66
C LYS A 11 -6.60 2.77 13.54
N ASP A 12 -6.38 2.16 12.38
CA ASP A 12 -5.19 1.42 12.00
C ASP A 12 -4.15 2.30 11.27
N ASN A 13 -3.02 1.70 10.91
CA ASN A 13 -1.93 2.38 10.21
C ASN A 13 -2.38 3.00 8.87
N PHE A 14 -3.28 2.33 8.14
CA PHE A 14 -3.80 2.84 6.87
C PHE A 14 -4.71 4.05 7.08
N PHE A 15 -5.64 3.97 8.04
CA PHE A 15 -6.51 5.08 8.43
C PHE A 15 -5.69 6.30 8.84
N LEU A 16 -4.68 6.12 9.69
CA LEU A 16 -3.87 7.24 10.19
C LEU A 16 -3.06 7.89 9.07
N ALA A 17 -2.45 7.09 8.18
CA ALA A 17 -1.69 7.61 7.05
C ALA A 17 -2.58 8.33 6.04
N LEU A 18 -3.77 7.81 5.75
CA LEU A 18 -4.73 8.45 4.86
C LEU A 18 -5.27 9.75 5.47
N LYS A 19 -5.60 9.72 6.77
CA LYS A 19 -6.07 10.90 7.50
C LYS A 19 -5.04 12.02 7.44
N ASP A 20 -3.78 11.75 7.80
CA ASP A 20 -2.68 12.73 7.72
C ASP A 20 -2.56 13.30 6.30
N ARG A 21 -2.60 12.44 5.28
CA ARG A 21 -2.45 12.88 3.90
C ARG A 21 -3.59 13.78 3.43
N LEU A 22 -4.83 13.44 3.76
CA LEU A 22 -6.01 14.26 3.48
C LEU A 22 -5.95 15.61 4.23
N GLU A 23 -5.54 15.62 5.49
CA GLU A 23 -5.31 16.84 6.29
C GLU A 23 -4.31 17.76 5.59
N ARG A 24 -3.19 17.20 5.12
CA ARG A 24 -2.17 17.95 4.36
C ARG A 24 -2.66 18.44 3.00
N ALA A 25 -3.65 17.76 2.40
CA ALA A 25 -4.32 18.20 1.19
C ALA A 25 -5.39 19.28 1.45
N GLY A 26 -5.63 19.66 2.71
CA GLY A 26 -6.57 20.71 3.10
C GLY A 26 -7.99 20.21 3.42
N ALA A 27 -8.16 18.91 3.67
CA ALA A 27 -9.42 18.37 4.16
C ALA A 27 -9.74 18.85 5.58
N ILE A 28 -11.02 19.01 5.89
CA ILE A 28 -11.52 19.30 7.23
C ILE A 28 -12.34 18.09 7.68
N PHE A 29 -11.99 17.46 8.79
CA PHE A 29 -12.71 16.28 9.26
C PHE A 29 -13.96 16.64 10.08
N THR A 30 -15.04 15.91 9.85
CA THR A 30 -16.27 15.96 10.65
C THR A 30 -16.65 14.57 11.15
N HIS A 31 -17.35 14.51 12.28
CA HIS A 31 -17.91 13.27 12.83
C HIS A 31 -19.35 13.03 12.38
N ASP A 32 -19.99 14.03 11.75
CA ASP A 32 -21.35 13.94 11.24
C ASP A 32 -21.31 13.77 9.72
N SER A 33 -21.64 12.57 9.24
CA SER A 33 -21.73 12.25 7.81
C SER A 33 -22.76 13.10 7.06
N THR A 34 -23.74 13.70 7.75
CA THR A 34 -24.75 14.56 7.10
C THR A 34 -24.29 16.00 6.86
N ASP A 35 -23.23 16.44 7.56
CA ASP A 35 -22.55 17.74 7.36
C ASP A 35 -21.27 17.59 6.52
N ALA A 36 -20.96 16.38 6.05
CA ALA A 36 -19.80 16.11 5.20
C ALA A 36 -20.11 16.41 3.74
N ASP A 37 -19.14 16.99 3.02
CA ASP A 37 -19.20 17.11 1.56
C ASP A 37 -18.97 15.75 0.88
N ILE A 38 -18.24 14.86 1.58
CA ILE A 38 -17.96 13.49 1.13
C ILE A 38 -17.73 12.58 2.32
N THR A 39 -18.32 11.38 2.28
CA THR A 39 -18.11 10.32 3.26
C THR A 39 -17.24 9.21 2.66
N VAL A 40 -16.13 8.91 3.33
CA VAL A 40 -15.16 7.88 2.93
C VAL A 40 -15.21 6.74 3.93
N GLY A 41 -15.55 5.54 3.47
CA GLY A 41 -15.60 4.32 4.29
C GLY A 41 -14.42 3.40 4.00
N LEU A 42 -13.69 3.00 5.04
CA LEU A 42 -12.53 2.11 4.96
C LEU A 42 -12.88 0.70 5.44
N GLY A 43 -12.49 -0.30 4.67
CA GLY A 43 -12.60 -1.70 5.06
C GLY A 43 -14.04 -2.13 5.29
N GLN A 44 -14.31 -2.82 6.41
CA GLN A 44 -15.67 -3.23 6.77
C GLN A 44 -16.67 -2.05 6.88
N TYR A 45 -16.19 -0.83 7.13
CA TYR A 45 -17.02 0.37 7.22
C TYR A 45 -17.44 0.93 5.86
N ALA A 46 -16.84 0.43 4.76
CA ALA A 46 -17.24 0.75 3.39
C ALA A 46 -18.66 0.26 3.02
N THR A 47 -19.23 -0.65 3.82
CA THR A 47 -20.58 -1.22 3.60
C THR A 47 -21.71 -0.33 4.07
N ASN A 48 -21.40 0.82 4.69
CA ASN A 48 -22.40 1.77 5.18
C ASN A 48 -23.09 2.50 4.01
N ASP A 49 -24.42 2.60 4.07
CA ASP A 49 -25.25 3.17 3.01
C ASP A 49 -24.99 4.66 2.73
N LEU A 50 -24.35 5.38 3.66
CA LEU A 50 -24.00 6.81 3.53
C LEU A 50 -22.60 7.05 2.94
N VAL A 51 -21.88 6.00 2.55
CA VAL A 51 -20.52 6.12 2.01
C VAL A 51 -20.55 6.49 0.53
N ASP A 52 -19.89 7.61 0.18
CA ASP A 52 -19.69 8.04 -1.21
C ASP A 52 -18.49 7.34 -1.86
N VAL A 53 -17.41 7.18 -1.07
CA VAL A 53 -16.17 6.52 -1.48
C VAL A 53 -15.85 5.34 -0.58
N ALA A 54 -15.93 4.14 -1.12
CA ALA A 54 -15.51 2.92 -0.45
C ALA A 54 -14.04 2.62 -0.76
N ILE A 55 -13.25 2.30 0.26
CA ILE A 55 -11.86 1.87 0.11
C ILE A 55 -11.70 0.50 0.77
N ILE A 56 -11.28 -0.48 -0.01
CA ILE A 56 -11.13 -1.87 0.41
C ILE A 56 -9.79 -2.44 -0.06
N ALA A 57 -9.35 -3.54 0.53
CA ALA A 57 -8.21 -4.30 0.02
C ALA A 57 -8.68 -5.53 -0.76
N GLU A 58 -7.92 -5.94 -1.78
CA GLU A 58 -8.09 -7.23 -2.45
C GLU A 58 -7.39 -8.33 -1.64
N ASN A 59 -8.06 -8.82 -0.60
CA ASN A 59 -7.66 -9.99 0.16
C ASN A 59 -8.89 -10.62 0.88
N ASP A 60 -8.68 -11.72 1.60
CA ASP A 60 -9.75 -12.45 2.31
C ASP A 60 -9.97 -11.96 3.75
N ASP A 61 -9.27 -10.92 4.19
CA ASP A 61 -9.41 -10.37 5.54
C ASP A 61 -10.69 -9.52 5.65
N PRO A 62 -11.66 -9.91 6.48
CA PRO A 62 -12.94 -9.21 6.58
C PRO A 62 -12.81 -7.77 7.08
N ARG A 63 -11.73 -7.44 7.81
CA ARG A 63 -11.49 -6.06 8.29
C ARG A 63 -11.27 -5.10 7.12
N SER A 64 -10.72 -5.59 6.03
CA SER A 64 -10.38 -4.83 4.83
C SER A 64 -11.54 -4.67 3.83
N GLY A 65 -12.73 -5.18 4.19
CA GLY A 65 -13.95 -5.04 3.40
C GLY A 65 -14.01 -6.01 2.22
N ASN A 66 -15.20 -6.14 1.64
CA ASN A 66 -15.44 -7.00 0.48
C ASN A 66 -16.30 -6.28 -0.54
N LEU A 67 -15.90 -6.36 -1.82
CA LEU A 67 -16.57 -5.69 -2.93
C LEU A 67 -18.07 -6.05 -3.02
N ASP A 68 -18.42 -7.32 -2.82
CA ASP A 68 -19.80 -7.82 -2.95
C ASP A 68 -20.74 -7.29 -1.85
N GLN A 69 -20.19 -6.72 -0.78
CA GLN A 69 -20.95 -6.18 0.34
C GLN A 69 -21.21 -4.67 0.21
N ILE A 70 -20.57 -4.01 -0.75
CA ILE A 70 -20.73 -2.57 -0.99
C ILE A 70 -22.00 -2.35 -1.81
N LYS A 71 -22.91 -1.50 -1.31
CA LYS A 71 -24.22 -1.29 -1.92
C LYS A 71 -24.32 -0.02 -2.77
N ASN A 72 -23.87 1.11 -2.21
CA ASN A 72 -24.26 2.44 -2.71
C ASN A 72 -23.09 3.40 -2.99
N ALA A 73 -21.83 2.96 -2.82
CA ALA A 73 -20.68 3.84 -3.03
C ALA A 73 -20.54 4.23 -4.52
N GLY A 74 -20.48 5.54 -4.79
CA GLY A 74 -20.28 6.05 -6.14
C GLY A 74 -18.88 5.72 -6.70
N LEU A 75 -17.87 5.72 -5.83
CA LEU A 75 -16.51 5.29 -6.14
C LEU A 75 -16.08 4.17 -5.19
N ILE A 76 -15.51 3.10 -5.74
CA ILE A 76 -14.91 2.01 -4.99
C ILE A 76 -13.44 1.91 -5.40
N ILE A 77 -12.54 2.15 -4.44
CA ILE A 77 -11.10 1.99 -4.63
C ILE A 77 -10.69 0.65 -4.03
N ARG A 78 -10.25 -0.27 -4.87
CA ARG A 78 -9.81 -1.61 -4.47
C ARG A 78 -8.29 -1.70 -4.55
N ILE A 79 -7.65 -1.81 -3.39
CA ILE A 79 -6.19 -1.76 -3.27
C ILE A 79 -5.63 -3.18 -3.29
N HIS A 80 -4.69 -3.45 -4.20
CA HIS A 80 -4.01 -4.73 -4.30
C HIS A 80 -2.59 -4.62 -3.76
N ASP A 81 -2.14 -5.67 -3.08
CA ASP A 81 -0.72 -5.85 -2.73
C ASP A 81 -0.15 -4.59 -2.00
N LEU A 82 -0.90 -4.05 -1.03
CA LEU A 82 -0.47 -2.86 -0.28
C LEU A 82 0.67 -3.20 0.66
N MET A 83 1.69 -2.34 0.72
CA MET A 83 2.79 -2.42 1.68
C MET A 83 2.64 -1.37 2.78
N ILE A 84 2.56 -1.84 4.03
CA ILE A 84 2.51 -1.00 5.23
C ILE A 84 3.66 -1.45 6.15
N PRO A 85 4.84 -0.82 6.07
CA PRO A 85 6.00 -1.19 6.89
C PRO A 85 5.73 -1.21 8.40
N GLU A 86 4.82 -0.36 8.87
CA GLU A 86 4.40 -0.23 10.27
C GLU A 86 3.53 -1.41 10.76
N GLY A 87 3.03 -2.24 9.85
CA GLY A 87 2.19 -3.40 10.13
C GLY A 87 0.90 -3.41 9.32
N SER A 88 0.59 -4.56 8.74
CA SER A 88 -0.49 -4.80 7.79
C SER A 88 -1.91 -4.54 8.31
N GLN A 89 -2.23 -4.96 9.53
CA GLN A 89 -3.53 -4.77 10.20
C GLN A 89 -4.77 -5.10 9.32
N GLY A 90 -4.66 -6.07 8.43
CA GLY A 90 -5.72 -6.51 7.50
C GLY A 90 -5.63 -5.90 6.09
N TRP A 91 -4.81 -4.87 5.88
CA TRP A 91 -4.60 -4.23 4.58
C TRP A 91 -3.34 -4.72 3.86
N GLY A 92 -2.27 -4.91 4.62
CA GLY A 92 -0.92 -5.14 4.11
C GLY A 92 -0.54 -6.61 3.93
N PRO A 93 0.73 -6.90 3.60
CA PRO A 93 1.15 -8.21 3.14
C PRO A 93 1.84 -8.99 4.25
N ILE A 94 1.08 -9.88 4.88
CA ILE A 94 1.57 -10.84 5.88
C ILE A 94 2.84 -11.55 5.38
N ASP A 95 2.86 -11.92 4.09
CA ASP A 95 4.01 -12.62 3.48
C ASP A 95 5.34 -11.85 3.63
N VAL A 96 5.35 -10.52 3.45
CA VAL A 96 6.60 -9.74 3.50
C VAL A 96 7.08 -9.58 4.94
N GLU A 97 6.14 -9.44 5.88
CA GLU A 97 6.43 -9.41 7.32
C GLU A 97 7.10 -10.73 7.74
N ASP A 98 6.53 -11.87 7.32
CA ASP A 98 7.08 -13.21 7.58
C ASP A 98 8.48 -13.38 6.98
N TRP A 99 8.68 -12.99 5.72
CA TRP A 99 10.00 -13.10 5.06
C TRP A 99 11.07 -12.25 5.73
N VAL A 100 10.72 -11.04 6.16
CA VAL A 100 11.64 -10.17 6.90
C VAL A 100 12.04 -10.85 8.21
N GLU A 101 11.09 -11.43 8.95
CA GLU A 101 11.39 -12.10 10.20
C GLU A 101 12.25 -13.36 9.97
N TRP A 102 11.93 -14.21 8.99
CA TRP A 102 12.73 -15.40 8.67
C TRP A 102 14.18 -15.06 8.35
N ILE A 103 14.41 -14.03 7.54
CA ILE A 103 15.76 -13.59 7.16
C ILE A 103 16.52 -13.05 8.38
N ARG A 104 15.83 -12.35 9.29
CA ARG A 104 16.46 -11.80 10.50
C ARG A 104 16.93 -12.88 11.47
N VAL A 105 16.16 -13.95 11.64
CA VAL A 105 16.50 -15.06 12.55
C VAL A 105 17.31 -16.18 11.88
N GLU A 106 17.77 -15.95 10.65
CA GLU A 106 18.48 -16.93 9.82
C GLU A 106 17.73 -18.27 9.68
N SER A 107 16.39 -18.21 9.65
CA SER A 107 15.55 -19.39 9.44
C SER A 107 15.47 -19.70 7.95
N LEU A 108 15.97 -20.89 7.59
CA LEU A 108 15.74 -21.49 6.28
C LEU A 108 14.35 -22.11 6.27
N ASP A 109 13.34 -21.37 5.84
CA ASP A 109 12.14 -22.02 5.36
C ASP A 109 11.63 -21.45 4.04
N LEU A 110 11.07 -22.39 3.27
CA LEU A 110 10.92 -22.44 1.83
C LEU A 110 10.47 -21.12 1.18
N THR A 111 10.99 -20.82 -0.02
CA THR A 111 10.36 -19.89 -0.97
C THR A 111 8.90 -20.32 -1.15
N PRO A 112 7.93 -19.57 -0.62
CA PRO A 112 6.55 -20.01 -0.67
C PRO A 112 6.05 -19.96 -2.12
N GLU A 113 5.12 -20.84 -2.48
CA GLU A 113 4.48 -20.86 -3.82
C GLU A 113 3.53 -19.65 -3.99
N ILE A 114 4.06 -18.44 -3.86
CA ILE A 114 3.30 -17.20 -3.97
C ILE A 114 3.39 -16.70 -5.41
N LYS A 115 2.24 -16.33 -5.97
CA LYS A 115 2.19 -15.69 -7.28
C LYS A 115 2.81 -14.30 -7.18
N PRO A 116 3.50 -13.81 -8.21
CA PRO A 116 4.04 -12.46 -8.22
C PRO A 116 2.97 -11.41 -7.94
N LYS A 117 3.39 -10.36 -7.25
CA LYS A 117 2.52 -9.31 -6.72
C LYS A 117 2.94 -7.96 -7.26
N HIS A 118 1.96 -7.06 -7.39
CA HIS A 118 2.14 -5.70 -7.88
C HIS A 118 2.17 -4.73 -6.70
N TRP A 119 3.23 -4.83 -5.90
CA TRP A 119 3.33 -4.11 -4.64
C TRP A 119 3.23 -2.59 -4.80
N VAL A 120 2.45 -1.95 -3.93
CA VAL A 120 2.36 -0.49 -3.85
C VAL A 120 2.61 -0.03 -2.41
N HIS A 121 3.35 1.05 -2.25
CA HIS A 121 3.63 1.60 -0.94
C HIS A 121 2.43 2.36 -0.37
N ILE A 122 2.24 2.35 0.95
CA ILE A 122 1.20 3.12 1.63
C ILE A 122 1.23 4.60 1.27
N ARG A 123 2.42 5.22 1.17
CA ARG A 123 2.56 6.64 0.78
C ARG A 123 2.00 6.93 -0.62
N ASP A 124 2.31 6.09 -1.61
CA ASP A 124 1.81 6.29 -2.96
C ASP A 124 0.29 6.06 -3.03
N THR A 125 -0.19 5.12 -2.22
CA THR A 125 -1.61 4.77 -2.12
C THR A 125 -2.41 5.92 -1.50
N THR A 126 -1.99 6.43 -0.34
CA THR A 126 -2.66 7.53 0.34
C THR A 126 -2.56 8.83 -0.47
N ASP A 127 -1.47 9.06 -1.19
CA ASP A 127 -1.34 10.17 -2.15
C ASP A 127 -2.39 10.09 -3.26
N ALA A 128 -2.54 8.92 -3.90
CA ALA A 128 -3.53 8.75 -4.96
C ALA A 128 -4.96 8.83 -4.43
N VAL A 129 -5.26 8.13 -3.34
CA VAL A 129 -6.59 8.17 -2.71
C VAL A 129 -6.94 9.60 -2.30
N SER A 130 -6.01 10.32 -1.65
CA SER A 130 -6.25 11.70 -1.24
C SER A 130 -6.53 12.60 -2.44
N LEU A 131 -5.84 12.42 -3.57
CA LEU A 131 -6.10 13.19 -4.78
C LEU A 131 -7.52 12.93 -5.31
N LEU A 132 -7.93 11.65 -5.39
CA LEU A 132 -9.24 11.26 -5.92
C LEU A 132 -10.39 11.74 -5.01
N VAL A 133 -10.24 11.61 -3.69
CA VAL A 133 -11.23 12.05 -2.71
C VAL A 133 -11.38 13.58 -2.72
N MET A 134 -10.27 14.31 -2.88
CA MET A 134 -10.24 15.77 -2.89
C MET A 134 -10.60 16.38 -4.25
N ALA A 135 -10.78 15.57 -5.29
CA ALA A 135 -11.18 16.05 -6.61
C ALA A 135 -12.51 16.81 -6.56
N ASP A 136 -12.64 17.81 -7.44
CA ASP A 136 -13.88 18.53 -7.67
C ASP A 136 -14.93 17.61 -8.31
N THR A 137 -16.22 17.94 -8.16
CA THR A 137 -17.34 17.06 -8.54
C THR A 137 -17.36 16.68 -10.01
N ASP A 138 -16.86 17.55 -10.89
CA ASP A 138 -16.74 17.33 -12.34
C ASP A 138 -15.57 16.42 -12.72
N ALA A 139 -14.53 16.36 -11.87
CA ALA A 139 -13.39 15.46 -12.00
C ALA A 139 -13.50 14.18 -11.16
N PHE A 140 -14.60 14.03 -10.41
CA PHE A 140 -14.79 12.95 -9.45
C PHE A 140 -15.04 11.60 -10.16
N ALA A 141 -14.21 10.61 -9.85
CA ALA A 141 -14.29 9.29 -10.45
C ALA A 141 -15.50 8.49 -9.96
N GLN A 142 -15.94 7.51 -10.75
CA GLN A 142 -17.09 6.65 -10.46
C GLN A 142 -16.77 5.19 -10.78
N GLY A 143 -17.50 4.27 -10.14
CA GLY A 143 -17.38 2.83 -10.33
C GLY A 143 -16.21 2.22 -9.55
N VAL A 144 -15.71 1.08 -10.00
CA VAL A 144 -14.62 0.35 -9.35
C VAL A 144 -13.29 0.71 -10.02
N ILE A 145 -12.31 1.12 -9.20
CA ILE A 145 -10.95 1.42 -9.62
C ILE A 145 -9.97 0.54 -8.84
N ASP A 146 -9.16 -0.21 -9.57
CA ASP A 146 -8.08 -0.99 -8.99
C ASP A 146 -6.81 -0.13 -8.80
N LEU A 147 -6.18 -0.25 -7.63
CA LEU A 147 -4.95 0.46 -7.27
C LEU A 147 -3.86 -0.54 -6.89
N CYS A 148 -2.77 -0.56 -7.64
CA CYS A 148 -1.60 -1.38 -7.35
C CYS A 148 -0.31 -0.82 -7.98
N GLY A 149 0.82 -1.46 -7.70
CA GLY A 149 2.11 -1.13 -8.28
C GLY A 149 2.17 -1.39 -9.78
N ARG A 150 3.09 -0.71 -10.48
CA ARG A 150 3.22 -0.86 -11.94
C ARG A 150 3.99 -2.10 -12.39
N ARG A 151 4.83 -2.65 -11.50
CA ARG A 151 5.75 -3.76 -11.79
C ARG A 151 5.44 -4.94 -10.87
N ALA A 152 5.37 -6.13 -11.45
CA ALA A 152 5.30 -7.37 -10.69
C ALA A 152 6.66 -7.69 -10.06
N TRP A 153 6.63 -8.21 -8.84
CA TRP A 153 7.78 -8.79 -8.17
C TRP A 153 7.49 -10.25 -7.83
N THR A 154 8.40 -11.14 -8.20
CA THR A 154 8.33 -12.55 -7.78
C THR A 154 8.75 -12.68 -6.31
N PRO A 155 8.29 -13.69 -5.57
CA PRO A 155 8.74 -13.94 -4.21
C PRO A 155 10.27 -14.02 -4.11
N ASP A 156 10.92 -14.76 -5.02
CA ASP A 156 12.38 -14.89 -5.08
C ASP A 156 13.08 -13.54 -5.22
N ALA A 157 12.54 -12.63 -6.04
CA ALA A 157 13.10 -11.30 -6.22
C ALA A 157 12.95 -10.46 -4.95
N VAL A 158 11.81 -10.57 -4.24
CA VAL A 158 11.60 -9.89 -2.96
C VAL A 158 12.53 -10.43 -1.88
N ILE A 159 12.56 -11.75 -1.69
CA ILE A 159 13.42 -12.43 -0.71
C ILE A 159 14.89 -12.13 -0.96
N SER A 160 15.34 -12.16 -2.22
CA SER A 160 16.72 -11.84 -2.59
C SER A 160 17.08 -10.39 -2.25
N GLU A 161 16.16 -9.45 -2.52
CA GLU A 161 16.36 -8.04 -2.19
C GLU A 161 16.39 -7.82 -0.67
N ILE A 162 15.49 -8.46 0.10
CA ILE A 162 15.50 -8.38 1.57
C ILE A 162 16.83 -8.91 2.12
N ASN A 163 17.29 -10.08 1.67
CA ASN A 163 18.57 -10.66 2.09
C ASN A 163 19.75 -9.72 1.80
N LEU A 164 19.81 -9.16 0.59
CA LEU A 164 20.87 -8.22 0.22
C LEU A 164 20.87 -6.97 1.13
N LEU A 165 19.68 -6.40 1.39
CA LEU A 165 19.54 -5.23 2.26
C LEU A 165 19.92 -5.55 3.71
N TRP A 166 19.48 -6.68 4.23
CA TRP A 166 19.80 -7.13 5.58
C TRP A 166 21.31 -7.37 5.74
N HIS A 167 21.95 -8.10 4.83
CA HIS A 167 23.40 -8.33 4.87
C HIS A 167 24.19 -7.02 4.80
N ARG A 168 23.76 -6.05 3.98
CA ARG A 168 24.43 -4.74 3.92
C ARG A 168 24.32 -4.00 5.24
N PHE A 169 23.13 -4.03 5.85
CA PHE A 169 22.89 -3.41 7.15
C PHE A 169 23.71 -4.07 8.27
N THR A 170 23.72 -5.40 8.37
CA THR A 170 24.48 -6.13 9.38
C THR A 170 25.98 -5.97 9.18
N ASN A 171 26.47 -6.01 7.94
CA ASN A 171 27.89 -5.76 7.63
C ASN A 171 28.33 -4.35 8.00
N ALA A 172 27.44 -3.35 7.82
CA ALA A 172 27.73 -1.97 8.21
C ALA A 172 27.83 -1.83 9.74
N ILE A 173 26.90 -2.43 10.49
CA ILE A 173 26.91 -2.39 11.96
C ILE A 173 28.10 -3.15 12.55
N THR A 174 28.44 -4.29 11.96
CA THR A 174 29.53 -5.15 12.45
C THR A 174 30.90 -4.79 11.86
N ASN A 175 30.97 -3.77 10.99
CA ASN A 175 32.18 -3.37 10.26
C ASN A 175 32.84 -4.52 9.47
N SER A 176 32.04 -5.41 8.87
CA SER A 176 32.48 -6.65 8.23
C SER A 176 32.31 -6.68 6.71
N HIS A 177 32.24 -5.51 6.07
CA HIS A 177 32.13 -5.42 4.61
C HIS A 177 33.29 -6.13 3.89
N THR A 178 32.95 -6.84 2.80
CA THR A 178 33.89 -7.47 1.88
C THR A 178 33.67 -6.90 0.47
N VAL A 179 34.61 -7.17 -0.45
CA VAL A 179 34.45 -6.77 -1.86
C VAL A 179 33.19 -7.40 -2.45
N GLU A 180 32.93 -8.67 -2.13
CA GLU A 180 31.75 -9.42 -2.57
C GLU A 180 30.46 -8.77 -2.08
N SER A 181 30.37 -8.41 -0.78
CA SER A 181 29.16 -7.81 -0.20
C SER A 181 28.86 -6.39 -0.71
N LEU A 182 29.88 -5.68 -1.17
CA LEU A 182 29.75 -4.38 -1.83
C LEU A 182 29.49 -4.49 -3.35
N SER A 183 29.98 -5.55 -3.98
CA SER A 183 29.89 -5.79 -5.43
C SER A 183 28.53 -6.31 -5.88
N GLY A 184 27.69 -6.83 -4.97
CA GLY A 184 26.36 -7.31 -5.29
C GLY A 184 25.54 -6.23 -5.98
N ILE A 185 25.34 -6.35 -7.31
CA ILE A 185 24.49 -5.45 -8.06
C ILE A 185 23.06 -5.83 -7.70
N PRO A 186 22.30 -4.95 -7.03
CA PRO A 186 20.92 -5.28 -6.75
C PRO A 186 20.18 -5.34 -8.09
N SER A 187 19.60 -6.49 -8.41
CA SER A 187 18.84 -6.65 -9.64
C SER A 187 17.52 -5.90 -9.49
N PRO A 188 17.24 -4.85 -10.29
CA PRO A 188 15.94 -4.25 -10.32
C PRO A 188 15.02 -5.16 -11.13
N ALA A 189 14.58 -6.28 -10.54
CA ALA A 189 13.54 -7.15 -11.11
C ALA A 189 13.71 -7.42 -12.62
N ALA A 190 14.89 -7.89 -13.06
CA ALA A 190 15.17 -8.14 -14.47
C ALA A 190 14.33 -9.29 -15.08
N ILE A 191 13.65 -10.08 -14.25
CA ILE A 191 12.78 -11.15 -14.71
C ILE A 191 11.39 -10.56 -14.91
N GLN A 192 11.07 -10.19 -16.16
CA GLN A 192 9.69 -10.02 -16.58
C GLN A 192 8.97 -11.35 -16.30
N TYR A 193 8.12 -11.37 -15.28
CA TYR A 193 7.33 -12.54 -15.00
C TYR A 193 6.37 -12.79 -16.16
N GLU A 194 6.54 -13.92 -16.85
CA GLU A 194 5.64 -14.38 -17.93
C GLU A 194 4.41 -15.14 -17.41
N GLY A 195 4.21 -15.24 -16.09
CA GLY A 195 3.13 -16.07 -15.53
C GLY A 195 1.77 -15.37 -15.40
N LYS A 196 0.78 -16.16 -14.97
CA LYS A 196 -0.67 -15.92 -15.15
C LYS A 196 -1.33 -14.84 -14.30
N ARG A 197 -0.68 -14.23 -13.29
CA ARG A 197 -1.37 -13.18 -12.51
C ARG A 197 -1.37 -11.88 -13.32
N LEU A 198 -2.43 -11.70 -14.09
CA LEU A 198 -2.71 -10.47 -14.81
C LEU A 198 -2.78 -9.32 -13.81
N ARG A 199 -1.96 -8.30 -14.05
CA ARG A 199 -2.09 -7.02 -13.36
C ARG A 199 -3.53 -6.53 -13.53
N PRO A 200 -4.18 -6.00 -12.48
CA PRO A 200 -5.45 -5.30 -12.63
C PRO A 200 -5.35 -4.21 -13.72
N ASP A 201 -6.49 -3.88 -14.33
CA ASP A 201 -6.52 -2.78 -15.29
C ASP A 201 -6.36 -1.46 -14.54
N LEU A 202 -5.22 -0.81 -14.72
CA LEU A 202 -4.89 0.48 -14.10
C LEU A 202 -5.30 1.67 -14.96
N LYS A 203 -5.91 1.45 -16.13
CA LYS A 203 -6.37 2.53 -17.00
C LYS A 203 -7.40 3.43 -16.32
N PRO A 204 -8.44 2.91 -15.62
CA PRO A 204 -9.39 3.76 -14.89
C PRO A 204 -8.71 4.62 -13.83
N LEU A 205 -7.77 4.05 -13.06
CA LEU A 205 -6.99 4.80 -12.07
C LEU A 205 -6.16 5.90 -12.74
N HIS A 206 -5.48 5.57 -13.82
CA HIS A 206 -4.63 6.51 -14.54
C HIS A 206 -5.42 7.72 -15.04
N GLU A 207 -6.56 7.48 -15.70
CA GLU A 207 -7.44 8.53 -16.23
C GLU A 207 -8.07 9.35 -15.09
N ALA A 208 -8.55 8.70 -14.02
CA ALA A 208 -9.09 9.38 -12.86
C ALA A 208 -8.06 10.34 -12.21
N MET A 209 -6.80 9.92 -12.11
CA MET A 209 -5.74 10.78 -11.58
C MET A 209 -5.42 11.96 -12.52
N GLN A 210 -5.48 11.76 -13.84
CA GLN A 210 -5.31 12.85 -14.80
C GLN A 210 -6.42 13.88 -14.67
N ASN A 211 -7.67 13.42 -14.58
CA ASN A 211 -8.83 14.29 -14.40
C ASN A 211 -8.78 15.04 -13.06
N ALA A 212 -8.27 14.40 -12.01
CA ALA A 212 -8.08 15.03 -10.70
C ALA A 212 -6.86 15.99 -10.62
N GLY A 213 -6.18 16.27 -11.74
CA GLY A 213 -5.14 17.30 -11.84
C GLY A 213 -3.69 16.78 -11.82
N ARG A 214 -3.46 15.45 -11.88
CA ARG A 214 -2.12 14.88 -12.02
C ARG A 214 -1.87 14.47 -13.48
N GLU A 215 -1.24 15.34 -14.25
CA GLU A 215 -1.02 15.15 -15.71
C GLU A 215 -0.39 13.81 -16.09
N GLU A 216 0.57 13.31 -15.30
CA GLU A 216 1.23 12.01 -15.54
C GLU A 216 0.36 10.79 -15.19
N GLY A 217 -0.82 11.00 -14.61
CA GLY A 217 -1.71 9.98 -14.10
C GLY A 217 -1.07 9.12 -13.00
N TRP A 218 -1.45 7.83 -12.95
CA TRP A 218 -0.91 6.90 -11.96
C TRP A 218 0.56 6.56 -12.20
N ARG A 219 1.41 7.08 -11.31
CA ARG A 219 2.83 6.81 -11.25
C ARG A 219 3.27 6.73 -9.77
N PRO A 220 3.33 5.52 -9.17
CA PRO A 220 3.90 5.39 -7.84
C PRO A 220 5.38 5.77 -7.87
N LEU A 221 5.81 6.52 -6.86
CA LEU A 221 7.14 7.11 -6.76
C LEU A 221 8.05 6.33 -5.81
N THR A 222 7.50 5.66 -4.80
CA THR A 222 8.29 4.93 -3.82
C THR A 222 8.89 3.68 -4.46
N PRO A 223 10.23 3.54 -4.51
CA PRO A 223 10.85 2.32 -5.00
C PRO A 223 10.59 1.14 -4.05
N MET A 224 10.43 -0.06 -4.60
CA MET A 224 10.27 -1.31 -3.81
C MET A 224 11.34 -1.46 -2.72
N ARG A 225 12.61 -1.16 -3.07
CA ARG A 225 13.72 -1.19 -2.12
C ARG A 225 13.48 -0.33 -0.88
N VAL A 226 12.93 0.87 -1.06
CA VAL A 226 12.67 1.79 0.06
C VAL A 226 11.63 1.19 0.99
N ALA A 227 10.54 0.63 0.44
CA ALA A 227 9.54 -0.07 1.23
C ALA A 227 10.15 -1.23 2.03
N LEU A 228 10.97 -2.08 1.39
CA LEU A 228 11.64 -3.21 2.07
C LEU A 228 12.63 -2.78 3.15
N MET A 229 13.37 -1.69 2.91
CA MET A 229 14.24 -1.10 3.94
C MET A 229 13.43 -0.62 5.15
N GLU A 230 12.25 -0.06 4.93
CA GLU A 230 11.36 0.38 6.00
C GLU A 230 10.81 -0.81 6.80
N PHE A 231 10.39 -1.89 6.14
CA PHE A 231 10.00 -3.12 6.84
C PHE A 231 11.12 -3.65 7.74
N LEU A 232 12.36 -3.70 7.22
CA LEU A 232 13.53 -4.11 8.01
C LEU A 232 13.78 -3.19 9.22
N ALA A 233 13.58 -1.87 9.04
CA ALA A 233 13.73 -0.91 10.11
C ALA A 233 12.67 -1.10 11.20
N TYR A 234 11.38 -1.21 10.83
CA TYR A 234 10.28 -1.40 11.78
C TYR A 234 10.37 -2.73 12.53
N ALA A 235 10.72 -3.82 11.84
CA ALA A 235 10.93 -5.12 12.46
C ALA A 235 12.03 -5.08 13.55
N LYS A 236 13.10 -4.29 13.32
CA LYS A 236 14.14 -4.07 14.33
C LYS A 236 13.62 -3.32 15.56
N PHE A 237 12.90 -2.22 15.37
CA PHE A 237 12.38 -1.41 16.49
C PHE A 237 11.37 -2.17 17.36
N GLN A 238 10.62 -3.12 16.81
CA GLN A 238 9.72 -3.96 17.61
C GLN A 238 10.44 -5.01 18.47
N SER A 239 11.70 -5.33 18.17
CA SER A 239 12.50 -6.34 18.88
C SER A 239 13.43 -5.79 19.97
N GLU A 240 13.63 -4.47 20.03
CA GLU A 240 14.38 -3.82 21.11
C GLU A 240 13.36 -3.33 22.16
N PRO A 241 13.30 -3.91 23.38
CA PRO A 241 12.44 -3.36 24.42
C PRO A 241 12.93 -1.94 24.77
N GLU A 242 12.01 -1.00 24.95
CA GLU A 242 12.31 0.35 25.44
C GLU A 242 13.19 0.24 26.69
N SER A 243 14.46 0.62 26.56
CA SER A 243 15.47 0.62 27.61
C SER A 243 15.30 1.76 28.58
#